data_AF-A0A973BU74-F1
#
_entry.id   AF-A0A973BU74-F1
#
_cell.length_a   1.000
_cell.length_b   1.000
_cell.length_c   1.000
_cell.angle_alpha   90.00
_cell.angle_beta   90.00
_cell.angle_gamma   90.00
#
_symmetry.space_group_name_H-M   'P 1'
#
loop_
_entity.id
_entity.type
_entity.pdbx_description
1 polymer ?
#
loop_
_entity_poly.entity_id
_entity_poly.type
_entity_poly.pdbx_seq_one_letter_code
_entity_poly.pdbx_strand_id
1 'polypeptide(L)'
;MLELVKELNEHHDVTVVAVLHDLNHAATIADHMVVLDGGRVVRAGPLWEALDEAILADVFGVDATIIADPRTAAPVILEHDTAPTTPPPS
;
A
#
# COMPACT_ATOMS: atom_id res chain seq x y z
N MET A 1 7.76 -16.59 -2.27
CA MET A 1 6.52 -17.25 -2.75
C MET A 1 5.66 -16.33 -3.63
N LEU A 2 6.17 -15.19 -4.09
CA LEU A 2 5.47 -14.26 -5.00
C LEU A 2 6.25 -13.98 -6.30
N GLU A 3 7.46 -14.53 -6.48
CA GLU A 3 8.23 -14.35 -7.73
C GLU A 3 7.56 -15.01 -8.93
N LEU A 4 6.82 -16.11 -8.73
CA LEU A 4 6.15 -16.85 -9.80
C LEU A 4 5.00 -16.06 -10.45
N VAL A 5 4.36 -15.15 -9.71
CA VAL A 5 3.24 -14.33 -10.24
C VAL A 5 3.76 -13.18 -11.11
N LYS A 6 4.95 -12.64 -10.79
CA LYS A 6 5.61 -11.61 -11.59
C LYS A 6 6.11 -12.15 -12.93
N GLU A 7 6.72 -13.34 -12.92
CA GLU A 7 7.22 -14.00 -14.14
C GLU A 7 6.10 -14.33 -15.14
N LEU A 8 4.89 -14.66 -14.66
CA LEU A 8 3.76 -14.97 -15.52
C LEU A 8 3.21 -13.71 -16.22
N ASN A 9 3.25 -12.55 -15.55
CA ASN A 9 2.74 -11.29 -16.09
C ASN A 9 3.67 -10.74 -17.20
N GLU A 10 4.99 -10.85 -17.02
CA GLU A 10 5.96 -10.35 -18.00
C GLU A 10 6.00 -11.14 -19.32
N HIS A 11 5.54 -12.39 -19.33
CA HIS A 11 5.66 -13.29 -20.48
C HIS A 11 4.34 -13.71 -21.16
N HIS A 12 3.16 -13.43 -20.57
CA HIS A 12 1.89 -14.00 -21.06
C HIS A 12 0.71 -13.02 -21.29
N ASP A 13 0.89 -11.70 -21.28
CA ASP A 13 -0.19 -10.72 -21.58
C ASP A 13 -1.46 -10.95 -20.72
N VAL A 14 -1.27 -11.32 -19.44
CA VAL A 14 -2.35 -11.71 -18.52
C VAL A 14 -2.50 -10.71 -17.38
N THR A 15 -3.69 -10.11 -17.24
CA THR A 15 -4.01 -9.24 -16.10
C THR A 15 -4.13 -10.06 -14.81
N VAL A 16 -3.28 -9.76 -13.82
CA VAL A 16 -3.32 -10.37 -12.50
C VAL A 16 -4.04 -9.45 -11.51
N VAL A 17 -5.07 -9.97 -10.85
CA VAL A 17 -5.73 -9.30 -9.72
C VAL A 17 -5.39 -10.08 -8.45
N ALA A 18 -4.70 -9.43 -7.52
CA ALA A 18 -4.34 -10.00 -6.22
C ALA A 18 -5.11 -9.29 -5.11
N VAL A 19 -5.64 -10.04 -4.15
CA VAL A 19 -6.22 -9.52 -2.91
C VAL A 19 -5.21 -9.76 -1.80
N LEU A 20 -4.65 -8.69 -1.26
CA LEU A 20 -3.56 -8.73 -0.28
C LEU A 20 -4.01 -8.07 1.02
N HIS A 21 -3.61 -8.65 2.14
CA HIS A 21 -3.79 -8.04 3.46
C HIS A 21 -2.65 -7.08 3.83
N ASP A 22 -1.51 -7.18 3.13
CA ASP A 22 -0.30 -6.40 3.36
C ASP A 22 -0.15 -5.37 2.25
N LEU A 23 -0.20 -4.10 2.65
CA LEU A 23 -0.24 -2.96 1.76
C LEU A 23 1.14 -2.64 1.16
N ASN A 24 2.23 -2.90 1.89
CA ASN A 24 3.60 -2.72 1.40
C ASN A 24 3.94 -3.75 0.32
N HIS A 25 3.51 -5.00 0.51
CA HIS A 25 3.64 -6.02 -0.53
C HIS A 25 2.80 -5.67 -1.77
N ALA A 26 1.58 -5.15 -1.60
CA ALA A 26 0.75 -4.72 -2.72
C ALA A 26 1.39 -3.57 -3.51
N ALA A 27 1.92 -2.56 -2.84
CA ALA A 27 2.58 -1.41 -3.46
C ALA A 27 3.88 -1.77 -4.22
N THR A 28 4.54 -2.87 -3.85
CA THR A 28 5.78 -3.32 -4.50
C THR A 28 5.55 -4.04 -5.85
N ILE A 29 4.35 -4.59 -6.04
CA ILE A 29 4.06 -5.46 -7.21
C ILE A 29 2.96 -4.94 -8.13
N ALA A 30 2.13 -4.01 -7.65
CA ALA A 30 0.98 -3.52 -8.41
C ALA A 30 1.28 -2.17 -9.07
N ASP A 31 0.80 -1.98 -10.28
CA ASP A 31 0.83 -0.66 -10.94
C ASP A 31 -0.41 0.17 -10.55
N HIS A 32 -1.50 -0.52 -10.24
CA HIS A 32 -2.80 0.04 -9.87
C HIS A 32 -3.35 -0.63 -8.62
N MET A 33 -4.12 0.11 -7.83
CA MET A 33 -4.79 -0.40 -6.64
C MET A 33 -6.26 0.02 -6.60
N VAL A 34 -7.08 -0.88 -6.05
CA VAL A 34 -8.48 -0.63 -5.73
C VAL A 34 -8.65 -0.82 -4.23
N VAL A 35 -9.08 0.24 -3.54
CA VAL A 35 -9.33 0.24 -2.11
C VAL A 35 -10.82 0.03 -1.88
N LEU A 36 -11.15 -0.97 -1.06
CA LEU A 36 -12.52 -1.37 -0.74
C LEU A 36 -12.76 -1.18 0.76
N ASP A 37 -13.88 -0.56 1.11
CA ASP A 37 -14.39 -0.47 2.48
C ASP A 37 -15.91 -0.71 2.49
N GLY A 38 -16.39 -1.50 3.45
CA GLY A 38 -17.83 -1.82 3.58
C GLY A 38 -18.49 -2.40 2.32
N GLY A 39 -17.72 -3.09 1.46
CA GLY A 39 -18.19 -3.64 0.18
C GLY A 39 -18.33 -2.61 -0.95
N ARG A 40 -17.75 -1.42 -0.80
CA ARG A 40 -17.75 -0.35 -1.82
C ARG A 40 -16.32 0.05 -2.18
N VAL A 41 -16.11 0.43 -3.44
CA VAL A 41 -14.86 1.02 -3.89
C VAL A 41 -14.77 2.45 -3.36
N VAL A 42 -13.76 2.71 -2.54
CA VAL A 42 -13.46 4.05 -2.00
C VAL A 42 -12.51 4.79 -2.94
N ARG A 43 -11.51 4.08 -3.47
CA ARG A 43 -10.54 4.62 -4.42
C ARG A 43 -10.08 3.56 -5.41
N ALA A 44 -9.77 3.98 -6.63
CA ALA A 44 -9.20 3.12 -7.66
C ALA A 44 -8.32 3.95 -8.60
N GLY A 45 -7.11 3.49 -8.87
CA GLY A 45 -6.18 4.22 -9.72
C GLY A 45 -4.73 3.75 -9.59
N PRO A 46 -3.78 4.48 -10.20
CA PRO A 46 -2.35 4.30 -9.94
C PRO A 46 -2.05 4.36 -8.44
N LEU A 47 -0.98 3.72 -7.97
CA LEU A 47 -0.68 3.64 -6.53
C LEU A 47 -0.70 5.01 -5.83
N TRP A 48 -0.05 6.02 -6.41
CA TRP A 48 0.00 7.39 -5.86
C TRP A 48 -1.33 8.15 -5.86
N GLU A 49 -2.31 7.67 -6.62
CA GLU A 49 -3.67 8.20 -6.61
C GLU A 49 -4.61 7.36 -5.75
N ALA A 50 -4.31 6.08 -5.55
CA ALA A 50 -5.11 5.15 -4.76
C ALA A 50 -4.75 5.18 -3.26
N LEU A 51 -3.51 5.53 -2.93
CA LEU A 51 -2.97 5.58 -1.57
C LEU A 51 -2.65 7.00 -1.14
N ASP A 52 -3.11 7.37 0.04
CA ASP A 52 -2.65 8.52 0.83
C ASP A 52 -2.84 8.22 2.32
N GLU A 53 -2.27 9.04 3.20
CA GLU A 53 -2.33 8.81 4.65
C GLU A 53 -3.77 8.82 5.19
N ALA A 54 -4.69 9.56 4.56
CA ALA A 54 -6.09 9.57 4.95
C ALA A 54 -6.76 8.22 4.68
N ILE A 55 -6.48 7.60 3.53
CA ILE A 55 -6.96 6.24 3.22
C ILE A 55 -6.38 5.22 4.20
N LEU A 56 -5.12 5.34 4.59
CA LEU A 56 -4.51 4.44 5.59
C LEU A 56 -5.21 4.53 6.94
N ALA A 57 -5.53 5.75 7.39
CA ALA A 57 -6.22 5.97 8.65
C ALA A 57 -7.70 5.54 8.57
N ASP A 58 -8.43 5.95 7.54
CA ASP A 58 -9.88 5.80 7.45
C ASP A 58 -10.32 4.38 7.07
N VAL A 59 -9.55 3.69 6.21
CA VAL A 59 -9.91 2.35 5.71
C VAL A 59 -9.15 1.24 6.45
N PHE A 60 -7.88 1.46 6.76
CA PHE A 60 -7.03 0.44 7.37
C PHE A 60 -6.80 0.66 8.87
N GLY A 61 -7.15 1.84 9.42
CA GLY A 61 -6.97 2.16 10.84
C GLY A 61 -5.49 2.30 11.25
N VAL A 62 -4.62 2.62 10.30
CA VAL A 62 -3.17 2.68 10.50
C VAL A 62 -2.69 4.13 10.48
N ASP A 63 -1.91 4.52 11.49
CA ASP A 63 -1.12 5.75 11.47
C ASP A 63 0.21 5.48 10.76
N ALA A 64 0.34 6.01 9.56
CA ALA A 64 1.48 5.76 8.70
C ALA A 64 1.75 6.94 7.78
N THR A 65 2.97 6.98 7.26
CA THR A 65 3.37 7.94 6.23
C THR A 65 3.80 7.20 4.97
N ILE A 66 3.45 7.75 3.82
CA ILE A 66 3.85 7.19 2.53
C ILE A 66 5.04 7.98 2.01
N ILE A 67 6.13 7.26 1.70
CA ILE A 67 7.31 7.83 1.07
C ILE A 67 7.57 7.16 -0.28
N ALA A 68 8.30 7.85 -1.16
CA ALA A 68 8.77 7.24 -2.39
C ALA A 68 10.04 6.43 -2.12
N ASP A 69 10.09 5.18 -2.58
CA ASP A 69 11.32 4.40 -2.63
C ASP A 69 12.33 5.14 -3.54
N PRO A 70 13.55 5.45 -3.06
CA PRO A 70 14.54 6.19 -3.85
C PRO A 70 15.05 5.43 -5.08
N ARG A 71 14.83 4.11 -5.16
CA ARG A 71 15.28 3.25 -6.26
C ARG A 71 14.19 3.02 -7.31
N THR A 72 12.93 2.93 -6.90
CA THR A 72 11.82 2.51 -7.78
C THR A 72 10.74 3.59 -7.93
N ALA A 73 10.76 4.62 -7.09
CA ALA A 73 9.69 5.60 -6.94
C ALA A 73 8.31 5.01 -6.57
N ALA A 74 8.27 3.72 -6.19
CA ALA A 74 7.06 3.09 -5.68
C ALA A 74 6.77 3.61 -4.26
N PRO A 75 5.49 3.69 -3.85
CA PRO A 75 5.14 4.06 -2.49
C PRO A 75 5.56 2.99 -1.50
N VAL A 76 6.15 3.42 -0.40
CA VAL A 76 6.50 2.62 0.78
C VAL A 76 5.75 3.18 1.96
N ILE A 77 4.98 2.33 2.62
CA ILE A 77 4.18 2.68 3.80
C ILE A 77 5.03 2.43 5.05
N LEU A 78 5.31 3.50 5.78
CA LEU A 78 6.01 3.47 7.05
C LEU A 78 5.01 3.63 8.18
N GLU A 79 4.77 2.55 8.90
CA GLU A 79 3.90 2.56 10.09
C GLU A 79 4.61 3.23 11.26
N HIS A 80 3.88 4.08 11.98
CA HIS A 80 4.37 4.68 13.22
C HIS A 80 3.96 3.78 14.39
N ASP A 81 4.92 3.10 15.02
CA ASP A 81 4.65 2.42 16.29
C ASP A 81 4.43 3.49 17.37
N THR A 82 3.18 3.67 17.80
CA THR A 82 2.83 4.59 18.87
C THR A 82 3.33 4.06 20.21
N ALA A 83 4.64 4.15 20.46
CA ALA A 83 5.09 4.31 21.85
C ALA A 83 4.59 5.69 22.32
N PRO A 84 3.88 5.80 23.46
CA PRO A 84 3.46 7.09 23.97
C PRO A 84 4.70 7.92 24.30
N THR A 85 4.99 8.91 23.47
CA THR A 85 5.96 9.97 23.76
C THR A 85 5.40 10.76 24.95
N THR A 86 5.74 10.32 26.15
CA THR A 86 5.66 11.18 27.34
C THR A 86 6.85 12.13 27.25
N PRO A 87 6.65 13.45 27.11
CA PRO A 87 7.77 14.39 27.12
C PRO A 87 8.48 14.32 28.48
N PRO A 88 9.82 14.43 28.52
CA PRO A 88 10.56 14.42 29.78
C PRO A 88 10.11 15.58 30.67
N PRO A 89 9.86 15.36 31.98
CA PRO A 89 9.51 16.44 32.89
C PRO A 89 10.69 17.43 32.98
N SER A 90 10.34 18.72 32.97
CA SER A 90 11.25 19.86 33.14
C SER A 90 11.91 19.90 34.51
#